data_AF-A0A0Q9HAM4-F1
#
_entry.id   AF-A0A0Q9HAM4-F1
#
_cell.length_a   1.000
_cell.length_b   1.000
_cell.length_c   1.000
_cell.angle_alpha   90.00
_cell.angle_beta   90.00
_cell.angle_gamma   90.00
#
_symmetry.space_group_name_H-M   'P 1'
#
loop_
_entity.id
_entity.type
_entity.pdbx_description
1 polymer ?
#
loop_
_entity_poly.entity_id
_entity_poly.type
_entity_poly.pdbx_seq_one_letter_code
_entity_poly.pdbx_strand_id
1 'polypeptide(L)'
;MIRVNLYEQLGGRTARMPRWAAWLAMAASLVVGIVLFLVAASLALILIPVVAIAGAIAIWRLRRRMKAAGIDPSAPFPQQRRQPGHGEIVDAEYRIIDQGEPPRR
;
A
#
# COMPACT_ATOMS: atom_id res chain seq x y z
N MET A 1 48.82 9.51 -28.29
CA MET A 1 47.57 9.82 -27.56
C MET A 1 46.56 10.36 -28.54
N ILE A 2 45.46 9.64 -28.78
CA ILE A 2 44.39 10.07 -29.70
C ILE A 2 43.38 10.89 -28.88
N ARG A 3 43.20 12.16 -29.24
CA ARG A 3 42.14 13.02 -28.70
C ARG A 3 40.89 12.78 -29.55
N VAL A 4 39.95 11.98 -29.05
CA VAL A 4 38.68 11.75 -29.74
C VAL A 4 37.76 12.93 -29.40
N ASN A 5 37.54 13.82 -30.38
CA ASN A 5 36.73 15.02 -30.21
C ASN A 5 35.22 14.69 -30.38
N LEU A 6 34.66 13.94 -29.42
CA LEU A 6 33.24 13.57 -29.42
C LEU A 6 32.30 14.80 -29.48
N TYR A 7 32.73 15.93 -28.91
CA TYR A 7 31.94 17.16 -28.83
C TYR A 7 31.65 17.79 -30.21
N GLU A 8 32.60 17.76 -31.14
CA GLU A 8 32.38 18.28 -32.51
C GLU A 8 31.46 17.39 -33.33
N GLN A 9 31.51 16.07 -33.11
CA GLN A 9 30.71 15.12 -33.87
C GLN A 9 29.23 15.10 -33.43
N LEU A 10 28.96 15.35 -32.14
CA LEU A 10 27.60 15.54 -31.64
C LEU A 10 27.05 16.93 -31.99
N GLY A 11 27.86 18.00 -31.91
CA GLY A 11 27.43 19.37 -32.19
C GLY A 11 27.28 19.71 -33.68
N GLY A 12 28.12 19.14 -34.54
CA GLY A 12 28.07 19.39 -36.00
C GLY A 12 26.90 18.69 -36.69
N ARG A 13 26.36 17.62 -36.11
CA ARG A 13 25.23 16.86 -36.68
C ARG A 13 23.88 17.49 -36.32
N THR A 14 23.77 18.12 -35.16
CA THR A 14 22.58 18.90 -34.74
C THR A 14 22.48 20.25 -35.45
N ALA A 15 23.60 20.85 -35.87
CA ALA A 15 23.62 22.15 -36.56
C ALA A 15 22.97 22.15 -37.96
N ARG A 16 22.62 20.99 -38.52
CA ARG A 16 22.04 20.85 -39.87
C ARG A 16 20.72 20.07 -39.89
N MET A 17 20.00 20.01 -38.77
CA MET A 17 18.69 19.37 -38.74
C MET A 17 17.63 20.27 -39.39
N PRO A 18 16.92 19.82 -40.44
CA PRO A 18 15.86 20.61 -41.03
C PRO A 18 14.67 20.75 -40.07
N ARG A 19 13.99 21.91 -40.08
CA ARG A 19 12.95 22.26 -39.10
C ARG A 19 11.79 21.25 -39.02
N TRP A 20 11.47 20.58 -40.14
CA TRP A 20 10.44 19.52 -40.18
C TRP A 20 10.86 18.28 -39.38
N ALA A 21 12.15 17.92 -39.40
CA ALA A 21 12.67 16.79 -38.63
C ALA A 21 12.68 17.09 -37.13
N ALA A 22 12.92 18.33 -36.73
CA ALA A 22 12.80 18.75 -35.34
C ALA A 22 11.36 18.63 -34.82
N TRP A 23 10.37 19.03 -35.63
CA TRP A 23 8.96 18.88 -35.26
C TRP A 23 8.54 17.42 -35.16
N LEU A 24 8.96 16.56 -36.10
CA LEU A 24 8.72 15.12 -36.03
C LEU A 24 9.37 14.48 -34.80
N ALA A 25 10.60 14.87 -34.46
CA ALA A 25 11.27 14.38 -33.26
C ALA A 25 10.51 14.77 -31.98
N MET A 26 9.99 16.01 -31.93
CA MET A 26 9.18 16.49 -30.81
C MET A 26 7.87 15.70 -30.71
N ALA A 27 7.15 15.50 -31.83
CA ALA A 27 5.95 14.67 -31.87
C ALA A 27 6.24 13.21 -31.46
N ALA A 28 7.31 12.61 -31.96
CA ALA A 28 7.73 11.27 -31.60
C ALA A 28 8.05 11.15 -30.10
N SER A 29 8.75 12.13 -29.52
CA SER A 29 9.03 12.15 -28.08
C SER A 29 7.76 12.19 -27.23
N LEU A 30 6.75 12.95 -27.67
CA LEU A 30 5.45 13.01 -27.01
C LEU A 30 4.75 11.65 -27.06
N VAL A 31 4.71 11.01 -28.23
CA VAL A 31 4.12 9.68 -28.40
C VAL A 31 4.83 8.65 -27.52
N VAL A 32 6.16 8.65 -27.50
CA VAL A 32 6.95 7.77 -26.63
C VAL A 32 6.60 8.01 -25.15
N GLY A 33 6.52 9.26 -24.73
CA GLY A 33 6.12 9.62 -23.37
C GLY A 33 4.73 9.08 -23.01
N ILE A 34 3.75 9.24 -23.91
CA ILE A 34 2.39 8.71 -23.74
C ILE A 34 2.42 7.19 -23.63
N VAL A 35 3.13 6.49 -24.53
CA VAL A 35 3.22 5.02 -24.50
C VAL A 35 3.83 4.54 -23.19
N LEU A 36 4.93 5.15 -22.74
CA LEU A 36 5.56 4.82 -21.46
C LEU A 36 4.63 5.06 -20.29
N PHE A 37 3.88 6.17 -20.31
CA PHE A 37 2.87 6.47 -19.29
C PHE A 37 1.75 5.42 -19.26
N LEU A 38 1.22 5.03 -20.42
CA LEU A 38 0.21 3.97 -20.51
C LEU A 38 0.72 2.64 -19.98
N VAL A 39 1.96 2.27 -20.32
CA VAL A 39 2.60 1.04 -19.81
C VAL A 39 2.71 1.11 -18.28
N ALA A 40 3.20 2.22 -17.73
CA ALA A 40 3.31 2.40 -16.29
C ALA A 40 1.95 2.39 -15.59
N ALA A 41 0.95 3.07 -16.15
CA ALA A 41 -0.40 3.12 -15.60
C ALA A 41 -1.08 1.75 -15.65
N SER A 42 -0.93 1.01 -16.75
CA SER A 42 -1.44 -0.35 -16.90
C SER A 42 -0.79 -1.30 -15.89
N LEU A 43 0.53 -1.21 -15.72
CA LEU A 43 1.25 -1.99 -14.72
C LEU A 43 0.78 -1.63 -13.30
N ALA A 44 0.63 -0.34 -13.00
CA ALA A 44 0.16 0.13 -11.71
C ALA A 44 -1.25 -0.38 -11.38
N LEU A 45 -2.15 -0.46 -12.36
CA LEU A 45 -3.51 -0.98 -12.17
C LEU A 45 -3.51 -2.41 -11.61
N ILE A 46 -2.54 -3.24 -12.00
CA ILE A 46 -2.36 -4.61 -11.50
C ILE A 46 -1.52 -4.61 -10.23
N LEU A 47 -0.48 -3.78 -10.16
CA LEU A 47 0.46 -3.79 -9.05
C LEU A 47 -0.15 -3.25 -7.74
N ILE A 48 -0.98 -2.20 -7.82
CA ILE A 48 -1.65 -1.59 -6.67
C ILE A 48 -2.44 -2.61 -5.85
N PRO A 49 -3.38 -3.41 -6.42
CA PRO A 49 -4.14 -4.37 -5.62
C PRO A 49 -3.24 -5.46 -5.04
N VAL A 50 -2.23 -5.93 -5.78
CA VAL A 50 -1.27 -6.94 -5.28
C VAL A 50 -0.51 -6.41 -4.06
N VAL A 51 0.03 -5.20 -4.14
CA VAL A 51 0.75 -4.56 -3.04
C VAL A 51 -0.18 -4.27 -1.86
N ALA A 52 -1.42 -3.83 -2.12
CA ALA A 52 -2.40 -3.60 -1.07
C ALA A 52 -2.72 -4.88 -0.30
N ILE A 53 -2.93 -6.01 -0.98
CA ILE A 53 -3.18 -7.31 -0.36
C ILE A 53 -1.95 -7.77 0.43
N ALA A 54 -0.75 -7.70 -0.16
CA ALA A 54 0.49 -8.07 0.50
C ALA A 54 0.75 -7.22 1.75
N GLY A 55 0.50 -5.91 1.67
CA GLY A 55 0.60 -4.98 2.80
C GLY A 55 -0.39 -5.30 3.91
N ALA A 56 -1.66 -5.58 3.56
CA ALA A 56 -2.67 -5.99 4.54
C ALA A 56 -2.27 -7.28 5.27
N ILE A 57 -1.77 -8.29 4.53
CA ILE A 57 -1.27 -9.54 5.10
C ILE A 57 -0.06 -9.30 6.01
N ALA A 58 0.88 -8.45 5.58
CA ALA A 58 2.06 -8.11 6.36
C ALA A 58 1.70 -7.42 7.68
N ILE A 59 0.80 -6.43 7.64
CA ILE A 59 0.27 -5.74 8.82
C ILE A 59 -0.45 -6.72 9.73
N TRP A 60 -1.29 -7.60 9.18
CA TRP A 60 -2.00 -8.60 9.96
C TRP A 60 -1.04 -9.54 10.67
N ARG A 61 -0.01 -10.02 9.96
CA ARG A 61 1.03 -10.90 10.53
C ARG A 61 1.83 -10.20 11.62
N LEU A 62 2.19 -8.94 11.41
CA LEU A 62 2.90 -8.13 12.41
C LEU A 62 2.03 -7.95 13.66
N ARG A 63 0.76 -7.58 13.49
CA ARG A 63 -0.20 -7.42 14.60
C ARG A 63 -0.41 -8.72 15.36
N ARG A 64 -0.44 -9.87 14.68
CA ARG A 64 -0.52 -11.19 15.31
C ARG A 64 0.71 -11.51 16.16
N ARG A 65 1.91 -11.14 15.68
CA ARG A 65 3.17 -11.28 16.45
C ARG A 65 3.22 -10.34 17.65
N MET A 66 2.77 -9.10 17.53
CA MET A 66 2.71 -8.15 18.65
C MET A 66 1.72 -8.63 19.73
N LYS A 67 0.54 -9.12 19.34
CA LYS A 67 -0.40 -9.77 20.26
C LYS A 67 0.19 -11.00 20.95
N ALA A 68 0.95 -11.82 20.22
CA ALA A 68 1.65 -12.96 20.82
C ALA A 68 2.77 -12.53 21.80
N ALA A 69 3.36 -11.35 21.59
CA ALA A 69 4.32 -10.73 22.49
C ALA A 69 3.66 -9.94 23.64
N GLY A 70 2.33 -9.94 23.75
CA GLY A 70 1.59 -9.24 24.81
C GLY A 70 1.48 -7.72 24.63
N ILE A 71 1.92 -7.19 23.49
CA ILE A 71 1.84 -5.76 23.18
C ILE A 71 0.59 -5.55 22.33
N ASP A 72 -0.52 -5.14 22.95
CA ASP A 72 -1.72 -4.71 22.23
C ASP A 72 -1.76 -3.17 22.19
N PRO A 73 -1.32 -2.54 21.08
CA PRO A 73 -1.35 -1.08 20.95
C PRO A 73 -2.77 -0.49 20.84
N SER A 74 -3.81 -1.34 20.79
CA SER A 74 -5.22 -0.94 20.68
C SER A 74 -6.00 -1.01 21.99
N ALA A 75 -5.39 -1.40 23.11
CA ALA A 75 -6.10 -1.67 24.35
C ALA A 75 -5.46 -0.93 25.55
N PRO A 76 -6.10 0.14 26.09
CA PRO A 76 -5.71 0.70 27.39
C PRO A 76 -6.07 -0.22 28.57
N PHE A 77 -6.84 -1.29 28.32
CA PHE A 77 -7.20 -2.32 29.30
C PHE A 77 -7.01 -3.71 28.69
N PRO A 78 -6.50 -4.70 29.43
CA PRO A 78 -6.28 -6.04 28.89
C PRO A 78 -7.63 -6.70 28.58
N GLN A 79 -8.04 -6.71 27.31
CA GLN A 79 -9.18 -7.50 26.87
C GLN A 79 -8.84 -8.98 27.02
N GLN A 80 -9.43 -9.59 28.03
CA GLN A 80 -9.43 -11.01 28.29
C GLN A 80 -9.79 -11.77 27.00
N ARG A 81 -8.95 -12.74 26.63
CA ARG A 81 -9.05 -13.55 25.42
C ARG A 81 -10.49 -14.02 25.18
N ARG A 82 -11.18 -13.43 24.20
CA ARG A 82 -12.37 -14.06 23.60
C ARG A 82 -11.90 -15.34 22.90
N GLN A 83 -12.16 -16.46 23.54
CA GLN A 83 -12.06 -17.80 22.96
C GLN A 83 -13.02 -17.89 21.75
N PRO A 84 -12.58 -18.39 20.58
CA PRO A 84 -13.44 -18.61 19.44
C PRO A 84 -14.04 -20.02 19.54
N GLY A 85 -15.36 -20.12 19.70
CA GLY A 85 -16.06 -21.39 19.53
C GLY A 85 -17.02 -21.77 20.64
N HIS A 86 -17.99 -20.92 20.94
CA HIS A 86 -19.37 -21.33 21.23
C HIS A 86 -20.23 -20.07 21.10
N GLY A 87 -21.40 -20.19 20.49
CA GLY A 87 -22.41 -19.14 20.58
C GLY A 87 -22.80 -19.02 22.04
N GLU A 88 -22.14 -18.14 22.77
CA GLU A 88 -22.58 -17.72 24.10
C GLU A 88 -23.78 -16.81 23.85
N ILE A 89 -24.96 -17.44 23.81
CA ILE A 89 -26.22 -16.74 24.03
C ILE A 89 -26.06 -16.14 25.42
N VAL A 90 -25.81 -14.84 25.46
CA VAL A 90 -25.85 -14.08 26.71
C VAL A 90 -27.32 -14.00 27.07
N ASP A 91 -27.80 -15.01 27.80
CA ASP A 91 -29.08 -14.93 28.49
C ASP A 91 -28.86 -13.99 29.66
N ALA A 92 -28.98 -12.70 29.37
CA ALA A 92 -28.95 -11.65 30.38
C ALA A 92 -30.26 -11.74 31.16
N GLU A 93 -30.35 -12.74 32.05
CA GLU A 93 -31.45 -12.86 32.97
C GLU A 93 -31.39 -11.64 33.90
N TYR A 94 -32.30 -10.70 33.67
CA TYR A 94 -32.38 -9.45 34.41
C TYR A 94 -32.94 -9.76 35.80
N ARG A 95 -32.08 -9.87 36.82
CA ARG A 95 -32.53 -9.91 38.21
C ARG A 95 -32.73 -8.48 38.70
N ILE A 96 -34.00 -8.09 38.86
CA ILE A 96 -34.35 -6.89 39.62
C ILE A 96 -34.04 -7.19 41.09
N ILE A 97 -33.08 -6.45 41.65
CA ILE A 97 -32.77 -6.51 43.07
C ILE A 97 -33.80 -5.63 43.77
N ASP A 98 -34.81 -6.23 44.40
CA ASP A 98 -35.73 -5.49 45.24
C ASP A 98 -35.00 -5.02 46.52
N GLN A 99 -35.31 -3.80 46.95
CA GLN A 99 -34.58 -3.02 47.99
C GLN A 99 -34.69 -3.57 49.43
N GLY A 100 -34.75 -4.89 49.61
CA GLY A 100 -34.87 -5.52 50.93
C GLY A 100 -34.31 -6.93 51.07
N GLU A 101 -33.66 -7.50 50.06
CA GLU A 101 -33.23 -8.90 50.15
C GLU A 101 -31.86 -9.04 50.87
N PRO A 102 -31.77 -9.80 51.99
CA PRO A 102 -30.52 -9.94 52.72
C PRO A 102 -29.54 -10.86 51.97
N PRO A 103 -28.23 -10.50 51.93
CA PRO A 103 -27.23 -11.25 51.19
C PRO A 103 -27.00 -12.61 51.87
N ARG A 104 -27.29 -13.70 51.15
CA ARG A 104 -26.84 -15.03 51.55
C ARG A 104 -25.41 -15.23 51.06
N ARG A 105 -24.52 -15.51 52.02
CA ARG A 105 -23.13 -15.92 51.80
C ARG A 105 -23.05 -17.28 51.12
#